data_AF-A0A930YWE4-F1
#
_entry.id   AF-A0A930YWE4-F1
#
_cell.length_a   1.000
_cell.length_b   1.000
_cell.length_c   1.000
_cell.angle_alpha   90.00
_cell.angle_beta   90.00
_cell.angle_gamma   90.00
#
_symmetry.space_group_name_H-M   'P 1'
#
loop_
_entity.id
_entity.type
_entity.pdbx_description
1 polymer ?
#
loop_
_entity_poly.entity_id
_entity_poly.type
_entity_poly.pdbx_seq_one_letter_code
_entity_poly.pdbx_strand_id
1 'polypeptide(L)'
;MDYTRIHQHVQAYLSVDQIQDAVHFILRTFRLDHRNLESVEIRPSSSSSTVLLTAEGPLKGRQKVYVPSNLFQFNFNLVLNLLAHELLHVRQRDPEFFVEDKNEREFQAYYEMLFHKVFPQIPDAPDFNRKQFAQKALLYYSRMEAQGPLQVKYAPQRMEVQTLLDALE
;
A
#
# COMPACT_ATOMS: atom_id res chain seq x y z
N MET A 1 1.23 -20.09 -1.14
CA MET A 1 -0.12 -19.50 -1.28
C MET A 1 -0.52 -19.62 -2.74
N ASP A 2 -1.74 -20.06 -3.04
CA ASP A 2 -2.21 -20.27 -4.42
C ASP A 2 -2.84 -18.99 -4.98
N TYR A 3 -2.05 -18.18 -5.66
CA TYR A 3 -2.49 -16.88 -6.21
C TYR A 3 -3.55 -17.03 -7.30
N THR A 4 -3.48 -18.08 -8.11
CA THR A 4 -4.45 -18.32 -9.18
C THR A 4 -5.84 -18.56 -8.60
N ARG A 5 -5.93 -19.40 -7.57
CA ARG A 5 -7.21 -19.67 -6.88
C ARG A 5 -7.75 -18.45 -6.14
N ILE A 6 -6.88 -17.63 -5.55
CA ILE A 6 -7.26 -16.37 -4.89
C ILE A 6 -7.83 -15.40 -5.93
N HIS A 7 -7.14 -15.23 -7.06
CA HIS A 7 -7.62 -14.37 -8.14
C HIS A 7 -8.97 -14.83 -8.69
N GLN A 8 -9.18 -16.14 -8.87
CA GLN A 8 -10.47 -16.70 -9.27
C GLN A 8 -11.59 -16.40 -8.27
N HIS A 9 -11.32 -16.48 -6.95
CA HIS A 9 -12.31 -16.09 -5.93
C HIS A 9 -12.66 -14.61 -6.00
N VAL A 10 -11.65 -13.75 -6.18
CA VAL A 10 -11.87 -12.31 -6.39
C VAL A 10 -12.75 -12.09 -7.61
N GLN A 11 -12.46 -12.74 -8.75
CA GLN A 11 -13.28 -12.63 -9.96
C GLN A 11 -14.73 -13.11 -9.75
N ALA A 12 -14.96 -14.12 -8.89
CA ALA A 12 -16.31 -14.56 -8.57
C ALA A 12 -17.13 -13.47 -7.86
N TYR A 13 -16.54 -12.76 -6.88
CA TYR A 13 -17.19 -11.61 -6.25
C TYR A 13 -17.48 -10.49 -7.25
N LEU A 14 -16.52 -10.19 -8.12
CA LEU A 14 -16.65 -9.13 -9.11
C LEU A 14 -17.73 -9.43 -10.17
N SER A 15 -17.96 -10.71 -10.49
CA SER A 15 -19.00 -11.12 -11.45
C SER A 15 -20.44 -10.82 -10.99
N VAL A 16 -20.62 -10.52 -9.71
CA VAL A 16 -21.91 -10.17 -9.08
C VAL A 16 -21.85 -8.82 -8.36
N ASP A 17 -20.96 -7.92 -8.80
CA ASP A 17 -20.79 -6.55 -8.30
C ASP A 17 -20.44 -6.44 -6.79
N GLN A 18 -19.90 -7.50 -6.18
CA GLN A 18 -19.52 -7.55 -4.76
C GLN A 18 -18.09 -7.06 -4.51
N ILE A 19 -17.78 -5.84 -4.93
CA ILE A 19 -16.42 -5.26 -4.82
C ILE A 19 -15.95 -5.19 -3.36
N GLN A 20 -16.82 -4.77 -2.44
CA GLN A 20 -16.46 -4.65 -1.03
C GLN A 20 -16.10 -6.01 -0.41
N ASP A 21 -16.87 -7.06 -0.73
CA ASP A 21 -16.57 -8.42 -0.27
C ASP A 21 -15.27 -8.95 -0.87
N ALA A 22 -14.98 -8.63 -2.14
CA ALA A 22 -13.70 -8.95 -2.77
C ALA A 22 -12.52 -8.31 -2.02
N VAL A 23 -12.64 -7.04 -1.60
CA VAL A 23 -11.60 -6.38 -0.80
C VAL A 23 -11.47 -7.05 0.57
N HIS A 24 -12.57 -7.29 1.29
CA HIS A 24 -12.51 -7.98 2.59
C HIS A 24 -11.92 -9.40 2.49
N PHE A 25 -12.21 -10.12 1.42
CA PHE A 25 -11.60 -11.42 1.14
C PHE A 25 -10.07 -11.31 1.00
N ILE A 26 -9.58 -10.31 0.27
CA ILE A 26 -8.14 -10.05 0.12
C ILE A 26 -7.52 -9.70 1.47
N LEU A 27 -8.12 -8.77 2.21
CA LEU A 27 -7.62 -8.32 3.51
C LEU A 27 -7.41 -9.49 4.48
N ARG A 28 -8.38 -10.41 4.56
CA ARG A 28 -8.29 -11.61 5.39
C ARG A 28 -7.26 -12.60 4.86
N THR A 29 -7.30 -12.89 3.56
CA THR A 29 -6.42 -13.89 2.92
C THR A 29 -4.95 -13.50 3.04
N PHE A 30 -4.65 -12.23 2.82
CA PHE A 30 -3.31 -11.67 2.91
C PHE A 30 -3.01 -11.06 4.27
N ARG A 31 -3.84 -11.27 5.31
CA ARG A 31 -3.59 -10.79 6.68
C ARG A 31 -3.23 -9.29 6.75
N LEU A 32 -3.89 -8.49 5.91
CA LEU A 32 -3.73 -7.03 5.87
C LEU A 32 -4.60 -6.33 6.92
N ASP A 33 -5.56 -7.04 7.50
CA ASP A 33 -6.40 -6.52 8.58
C ASP A 33 -5.57 -6.01 9.77
N HIS A 34 -6.11 -5.01 10.45
CA HIS A 34 -5.51 -4.43 11.65
C HIS A 34 -6.60 -3.93 12.60
N ARG A 35 -6.35 -3.95 13.92
CA ARG A 35 -7.33 -3.49 14.93
C ARG A 35 -7.74 -2.03 14.75
N ASN A 36 -6.85 -1.23 14.16
CA ASN A 36 -7.07 0.19 13.90
C ASN A 36 -7.88 0.46 12.61
N LEU A 37 -8.20 -0.58 11.82
CA LEU A 37 -9.10 -0.46 10.68
C LEU A 37 -10.55 -0.43 11.19
N GLU A 38 -11.28 0.64 10.87
CA GLU A 38 -12.71 0.78 11.16
C GLU A 38 -13.57 0.10 10.10
N SER A 39 -13.39 0.50 8.85
CA SER A 39 -14.17 0.02 7.71
C SER A 39 -13.37 0.19 6.42
N VAL A 40 -13.79 -0.55 5.41
CA VAL A 40 -13.42 -0.30 4.02
C VAL A 40 -14.68 0.21 3.31
N GLU A 41 -14.58 1.35 2.64
CA GLU A 41 -15.70 2.00 1.96
C GLU A 41 -15.40 2.12 0.47
N ILE A 42 -16.32 1.64 -0.38
CA ILE A 42 -16.19 1.78 -1.84
C ILE A 42 -16.68 3.16 -2.25
N ARG A 43 -15.88 3.89 -3.03
CA ARG A 43 -16.24 5.20 -3.61
C ARG A 43 -16.24 5.15 -5.14
N PRO A 44 -17.03 6.01 -5.81
CA PRO A 44 -16.92 6.18 -7.26
C PRO A 44 -15.49 6.54 -7.66
N SER A 45 -15.00 5.96 -8.75
CA SER A 45 -13.72 6.38 -9.32
C SER A 45 -13.82 7.78 -9.92
N SER A 46 -12.77 8.59 -9.73
CA SER A 46 -12.63 9.91 -10.35
C SER A 46 -12.15 9.86 -11.81
N SER A 47 -11.53 8.75 -12.24
CA SER A 47 -11.10 8.52 -13.63
C SER A 47 -10.82 7.04 -13.90
N SER A 48 -10.97 6.58 -15.13
CA SER A 48 -10.68 5.19 -15.49
C SER A 48 -9.18 4.84 -15.44
N SER A 49 -8.30 5.82 -15.60
CA SER A 49 -6.84 5.62 -15.68
C SER A 49 -6.11 5.77 -14.35
N THR A 50 -6.78 6.27 -13.31
CA THR A 50 -6.16 6.49 -12.00
C THR A 50 -6.81 5.60 -10.95
N VAL A 51 -5.98 5.04 -10.08
CA VAL A 51 -6.40 4.33 -8.88
C VAL A 51 -5.87 5.08 -7.67
N LEU A 52 -6.78 5.61 -6.86
CA LEU A 52 -6.43 6.33 -5.62
C LEU A 52 -7.21 5.71 -4.48
N LEU A 53 -6.49 5.07 -3.57
CA LEU A 53 -7.02 4.64 -2.28
C LEU A 53 -6.62 5.68 -1.24
N THR A 54 -7.37 5.79 -0.14
CA THR A 54 -6.98 6.66 0.99
C THR A 54 -7.33 6.02 2.32
N ALA A 55 -6.38 6.01 3.26
CA ALA A 55 -6.66 5.83 4.68
C ALA A 55 -6.96 7.18 5.34
N GLU A 56 -8.14 7.32 5.95
CA GLU A 56 -8.64 8.56 6.55
C GLU A 56 -9.11 8.32 7.99
N GLY A 57 -8.87 9.31 8.86
CA GLY A 57 -9.20 9.21 10.28
C GLY A 57 -8.23 10.04 11.12
N PRO A 58 -8.55 10.25 12.42
CA PRO A 58 -7.66 10.98 13.33
C PRO A 58 -6.37 10.20 13.58
N LEU A 59 -5.25 10.90 13.79
CA LEU A 59 -4.02 10.28 14.28
C LEU A 59 -4.29 9.60 15.62
N LYS A 60 -3.71 8.41 15.84
CA LYS A 60 -3.94 7.59 17.05
C LYS A 60 -5.41 7.18 17.26
N GLY A 61 -6.22 7.20 16.21
CA GLY A 61 -7.58 6.67 16.23
C GLY A 61 -7.83 5.72 15.08
N ARG A 62 -9.07 5.20 15.01
CA ARG A 62 -9.47 4.25 13.96
C ARG A 62 -9.48 4.93 12.60
N GLN A 63 -9.16 4.15 11.57
CA GLN A 63 -9.02 4.61 10.19
C GLN A 63 -10.03 3.92 9.28
N LYS A 64 -10.61 4.67 8.36
CA LYS A 64 -11.39 4.16 7.24
C LYS A 64 -10.52 4.09 6.00
N VAL A 65 -10.63 3.03 5.22
CA VAL A 65 -9.94 2.91 3.93
C VAL A 65 -10.94 3.06 2.80
N TYR A 66 -10.76 4.08 1.98
CA TYR A 66 -11.58 4.34 0.80
C TYR A 66 -10.96 3.70 -0.43
N VAL A 67 -11.74 2.87 -1.11
CA VAL A 67 -11.32 2.11 -2.30
C VAL A 67 -12.15 2.56 -3.50
N PRO A 68 -11.55 2.90 -4.65
CA PRO A 68 -12.32 3.29 -5.81
C PRO A 68 -12.96 2.07 -6.49
N SER A 69 -14.16 2.24 -7.04
CA SER A 69 -14.92 1.15 -7.70
C SER A 69 -14.20 0.52 -8.90
N ASN A 70 -13.22 1.21 -9.50
CA ASN A 70 -12.41 0.67 -10.60
C ASN A 70 -11.16 -0.10 -10.13
N LEU A 71 -10.94 -0.31 -8.82
CA LEU A 71 -9.72 -0.93 -8.28
C LEU A 71 -9.32 -2.21 -9.03
N PHE A 72 -10.28 -3.10 -9.28
CA PHE A 72 -10.00 -4.41 -9.89
C PHE A 72 -9.91 -4.39 -11.43
N GLN A 73 -9.96 -3.22 -12.06
CA GLN A 73 -9.63 -3.06 -13.48
C GLN A 73 -8.11 -3.00 -13.72
N PHE A 74 -7.33 -2.87 -12.64
CA PHE A 74 -5.87 -2.82 -12.69
C PHE A 74 -5.25 -4.20 -12.46
N ASN A 75 -3.95 -4.32 -12.76
CA ASN A 75 -3.20 -5.56 -12.52
C ASN A 75 -3.36 -6.04 -11.06
N PHE A 76 -3.64 -7.33 -10.87
CA PHE A 76 -3.96 -7.85 -9.54
C PHE A 76 -2.81 -7.68 -8.53
N ASN A 77 -1.54 -7.86 -8.94
CA ASN A 77 -0.41 -7.63 -8.04
C ASN A 77 -0.30 -6.14 -7.65
N LEU A 78 -0.58 -5.23 -8.58
CA LEU A 78 -0.67 -3.80 -8.28
C LEU A 78 -1.77 -3.51 -7.25
N VAL A 79 -2.95 -4.12 -7.41
CA VAL A 79 -4.07 -3.98 -6.45
C VAL A 79 -3.67 -4.43 -5.05
N LEU A 80 -3.02 -5.60 -4.93
CA LEU A 80 -2.54 -6.11 -3.65
C LEU A 80 -1.53 -5.16 -2.99
N ASN A 81 -0.62 -4.59 -3.77
CA ASN A 81 0.36 -3.61 -3.30
C ASN A 81 -0.29 -2.31 -2.80
N LEU A 82 -1.25 -1.78 -3.53
CA LEU A 82 -1.95 -0.54 -3.16
C LEU A 82 -2.79 -0.74 -1.89
N LEU A 83 -3.44 -1.88 -1.73
CA LEU A 83 -4.13 -2.22 -0.47
C LEU A 83 -3.12 -2.33 0.68
N ALA A 84 -2.01 -3.03 0.49
CA ALA A 84 -0.98 -3.16 1.52
C ALA A 84 -0.41 -1.79 1.95
N HIS A 85 -0.23 -0.86 1.01
CA HIS A 85 0.19 0.51 1.27
C HIS A 85 -0.76 1.24 2.23
N GLU A 86 -2.06 1.30 1.91
CA GLU A 86 -3.03 1.97 2.77
C GLU A 86 -3.19 1.27 4.11
N LEU A 87 -3.16 -0.06 4.14
CA LEU A 87 -3.25 -0.81 5.38
C LEU A 87 -1.99 -0.64 6.25
N LEU A 88 -0.83 -0.33 5.67
CA LEU A 88 0.33 0.11 6.45
C LEU A 88 0.08 1.47 7.11
N HIS A 89 -0.54 2.43 6.40
CA HIS A 89 -0.92 3.70 7.01
C HIS A 89 -1.89 3.53 8.17
N VAL A 90 -2.81 2.56 8.08
CA VAL A 90 -3.70 2.21 9.20
C VAL A 90 -2.90 1.75 10.43
N ARG A 91 -1.85 0.94 10.23
CA ARG A 91 -0.93 0.48 11.29
C ARG A 91 -0.11 1.63 11.86
N GLN A 92 0.49 2.46 11.02
CA GLN A 92 1.31 3.61 11.41
C GLN A 92 0.53 4.70 12.16
N ARG A 93 -0.80 4.65 12.14
CA ARG A 93 -1.69 5.55 12.91
C ARG A 93 -2.26 4.91 14.16
N ASP A 94 -1.96 3.64 14.42
CA ASP A 94 -2.30 2.99 15.69
C ASP A 94 -1.45 3.58 16.82
N PRO A 95 -2.01 3.82 18.03
CA PRO A 95 -1.25 4.35 19.16
C PRO A 95 0.05 3.61 19.51
N GLU A 96 0.10 2.29 19.28
CA GLU A 96 1.25 1.43 19.60
C GLU A 96 2.38 1.54 18.57
N PHE A 97 2.04 1.82 17.30
CA PHE A 97 2.97 1.87 16.17
C PHE A 97 3.01 3.25 15.52
N PHE A 98 2.65 4.27 16.28
CA PHE A 98 2.44 5.61 15.76
C PHE A 98 3.72 6.19 15.15
N VAL A 99 3.65 6.53 13.86
CA VAL A 99 4.68 7.28 13.16
C VAL A 99 4.17 8.69 12.92
N GLU A 100 4.81 9.67 13.55
CA GLU A 100 4.34 11.06 13.56
C GLU A 100 4.63 11.79 12.24
N ASP A 101 5.85 11.67 11.73
CA ASP A 101 6.29 12.36 10.54
C ASP A 101 5.62 11.78 9.28
N LYS A 102 5.06 12.66 8.45
CA LYS A 102 4.36 12.26 7.23
C LYS A 102 5.34 11.66 6.20
N ASN A 103 6.51 12.26 6.02
CA ASN A 103 7.49 11.77 5.04
C ASN A 103 8.04 10.41 5.46
N GLU A 104 8.23 10.17 6.76
CA GLU A 104 8.58 8.84 7.30
C GLU A 104 7.50 7.81 6.99
N ARG A 105 6.22 8.11 7.26
CA ARG A 105 5.11 7.18 6.95
C ARG A 105 5.07 6.78 5.49
N GLU A 106 5.13 7.78 4.61
CA GLU A 106 5.05 7.56 3.16
C GLU A 106 6.28 6.82 2.66
N PHE A 107 7.49 7.19 3.11
CA PHE A 107 8.71 6.47 2.78
C PHE A 107 8.61 4.98 3.14
N GLN A 108 8.21 4.67 4.38
CA GLN A 108 8.01 3.29 4.83
C GLN A 108 6.96 2.55 3.98
N ALA A 109 5.86 3.21 3.61
CA ALA A 109 4.80 2.59 2.83
C ALA A 109 5.22 2.29 1.38
N TYR A 110 5.94 3.18 0.72
CA TYR A 110 6.51 2.88 -0.60
C TYR A 110 7.64 1.85 -0.53
N TYR A 111 8.47 1.89 0.52
CA TYR A 111 9.49 0.86 0.75
C TYR A 111 8.86 -0.53 0.92
N GLU A 112 7.74 -0.61 1.63
CA GLU A 112 7.00 -1.85 1.82
C GLU A 112 6.45 -2.43 0.51
N MET A 113 6.05 -1.58 -0.44
CA MET A 113 5.61 -2.01 -1.79
C MET A 113 6.75 -2.54 -2.67
N LEU A 114 8.01 -2.32 -2.29
CA LEU A 114 9.19 -2.75 -3.04
C LEU A 114 9.84 -3.99 -2.45
N PHE A 115 9.82 -4.13 -1.12
CA PHE A 115 10.61 -5.13 -0.41
C PHE A 115 9.81 -6.00 0.58
N HIS A 116 8.51 -5.75 0.75
CA HIS A 116 7.55 -6.61 1.46
C HIS A 116 8.02 -7.09 2.84
N LYS A 117 8.55 -6.19 3.67
CA LYS A 117 9.11 -6.53 4.99
C LYS A 117 8.01 -6.76 6.03
N VAL A 118 6.89 -6.05 5.93
CA VAL A 118 5.73 -6.13 6.82
C VAL A 118 4.70 -7.14 6.32
N PHE A 119 4.55 -7.26 5.01
CA PHE A 119 3.59 -8.11 4.31
C PHE A 119 4.28 -9.01 3.28
N PRO A 120 5.14 -9.97 3.69
CA PRO A 120 5.94 -10.81 2.79
C PRO A 120 5.13 -11.71 1.84
N GLN A 121 3.83 -11.84 2.08
CA GLN A 121 2.85 -12.54 1.24
C GLN A 121 2.37 -11.71 0.05
N ILE A 122 2.68 -10.42 -0.01
CA ILE A 122 2.32 -9.58 -1.16
C ILE A 122 3.35 -9.83 -2.27
N PRO A 123 2.91 -10.08 -3.51
CA PRO A 123 3.81 -10.28 -4.62
C PRO A 123 4.30 -8.94 -5.17
N ASP A 124 5.44 -8.95 -5.85
CA ASP A 124 5.95 -7.78 -6.58
C ASP A 124 4.89 -7.26 -7.57
N ALA A 125 4.70 -5.93 -7.56
CA ALA A 125 3.95 -5.25 -8.60
C ALA A 125 4.69 -5.31 -9.96
N PRO A 126 4.03 -5.01 -11.10
CA PRO A 126 4.73 -4.88 -12.37
C PRO A 126 5.88 -3.85 -12.31
N ASP A 127 6.97 -4.09 -13.03
CA ASP A 127 8.18 -3.25 -12.98
C ASP A 127 7.88 -1.77 -13.27
N PHE A 128 6.97 -1.49 -14.21
CA PHE A 128 6.49 -0.13 -14.48
C PHE A 128 5.95 0.59 -13.22
N ASN A 129 5.25 -0.13 -12.34
CA ASN A 129 4.73 0.40 -11.08
C ASN A 129 5.82 0.44 -10.01
N ARG A 130 6.69 -0.57 -9.94
CA ARG A 130 7.83 -0.59 -9.01
C ARG A 130 8.76 0.60 -9.22
N LYS A 131 9.04 0.98 -10.48
CA LYS A 131 9.78 2.22 -10.81
C LYS A 131 9.13 3.45 -10.16
N GLN A 132 7.81 3.58 -10.31
CA GLN A 132 7.07 4.70 -9.72
C GLN A 132 7.10 4.67 -8.17
N PHE A 133 6.98 3.49 -7.56
CA PHE A 133 7.06 3.35 -6.11
C PHE A 133 8.46 3.71 -5.59
N ALA A 134 9.53 3.28 -6.26
CA ALA A 134 10.90 3.64 -5.94
C ALA A 134 11.13 5.15 -6.04
N GLN A 135 10.67 5.78 -7.13
CA GLN A 135 10.73 7.24 -7.28
C GLN A 135 9.98 7.98 -6.16
N LYS A 136 8.80 7.50 -5.76
CA LYS A 136 8.04 8.06 -4.64
C LYS A 136 8.75 7.87 -3.30
N ALA A 137 9.30 6.69 -3.02
CA ALA A 137 10.10 6.46 -1.82
C ALA A 137 11.28 7.46 -1.74
N LEU A 138 12.07 7.57 -2.81
CA LEU A 138 13.20 8.51 -2.85
C LEU A 138 12.76 9.97 -2.68
N LEU A 139 11.61 10.36 -3.27
CA LEU A 139 11.03 11.69 -3.10
C LEU A 139 10.64 11.99 -1.64
N TYR A 140 10.03 11.03 -0.93
CA TYR A 140 9.68 11.24 0.47
C TYR A 140 10.91 11.25 1.38
N TYR A 141 11.91 10.41 1.11
CA TYR A 141 13.20 10.49 1.79
C TYR A 141 13.85 11.88 1.61
N SER A 142 13.86 12.41 0.39
CA SER A 142 14.47 13.73 0.13
C SER A 142 13.70 14.90 0.76
N ARG A 143 12.44 14.71 1.15
CA ARG A 143 11.61 15.70 1.86
C ARG A 143 11.79 15.68 3.38
N MET A 144 12.45 14.65 3.92
CA MET A 144 12.91 14.66 5.31
C MET A 144 14.00 15.73 5.49
N GLU A 145 14.21 16.18 6.72
CA GLU A 145 15.27 17.14 7.05
C GLU A 145 16.65 16.62 6.57
N ALA A 146 17.36 17.47 5.82
CA ALA A 146 18.65 17.13 5.24
C ALA A 146 19.67 16.80 6.33
N GLN A 147 20.28 15.61 6.27
CA GLN A 147 21.20 15.09 7.31
C GLN A 147 20.56 14.98 8.70
N GLY A 148 19.23 15.10 8.79
CA GLY A 148 18.49 14.96 10.04
C GLY A 148 18.36 13.50 10.47
N PRO A 149 17.81 13.25 11.67
CA PRO A 149 17.73 11.91 12.25
C PRO A 149 17.04 10.88 11.35
N LEU A 150 15.98 11.27 10.62
CA LEU A 150 15.25 10.39 9.73
C LEU A 150 16.07 9.99 8.49
N GLN A 151 16.77 10.94 7.86
CA GLN A 151 17.63 10.60 6.72
C GLN A 151 18.77 9.67 7.15
N VAL A 152 19.40 9.94 8.28
CA VAL A 152 20.44 9.05 8.83
C VAL A 152 19.88 7.65 9.11
N LYS A 153 18.69 7.56 9.73
CA LYS A 153 18.00 6.30 10.03
C LYS A 153 17.71 5.47 8.77
N TYR A 154 17.25 6.12 7.69
CA TYR A 154 16.80 5.45 6.47
C TYR A 154 17.83 5.41 5.34
N ALA A 155 19.05 5.91 5.54
CA ALA A 155 20.08 5.93 4.51
C ALA A 155 20.36 4.53 3.91
N PRO A 156 20.43 3.42 4.67
CA PRO A 156 20.59 2.08 4.09
C PRO A 156 19.42 1.70 3.18
N GLN A 157 18.19 1.90 3.64
CA GLN A 157 16.97 1.60 2.87
C GLN A 157 16.89 2.46 1.61
N ARG A 158 17.31 3.72 1.67
CA ARG A 158 17.41 4.60 0.50
C ARG A 158 18.39 4.05 -0.54
N MET A 159 19.50 3.45 -0.14
CA MET A 159 20.45 2.82 -1.08
C MET A 159 19.85 1.56 -1.72
N GLU A 160 19.11 0.75 -0.95
CA GLU A 160 18.38 -0.42 -1.48
C GLU A 160 17.37 0.01 -2.56
N VAL A 161 16.59 1.07 -2.28
CA VAL A 161 15.63 1.63 -3.25
C VAL A 161 16.33 2.13 -4.51
N GLN A 162 17.45 2.86 -4.36
CA GLN A 162 18.21 3.36 -5.51
C GLN A 162 18.74 2.21 -6.37
N THR A 163 19.34 1.20 -5.75
CA THR A 163 19.88 0.03 -6.45
C THR A 163 18.78 -0.71 -7.22
N LEU A 164 17.60 -0.85 -6.61
CA LEU A 164 16.44 -1.44 -7.29
C LEU A 164 15.97 -0.58 -8.46
N LEU A 165 15.89 0.74 -8.28
CA LEU A 165 15.48 1.65 -9.36
C LEU A 165 16.43 1.55 -10.56
N ASP A 166 17.73 1.59 -10.32
CA ASP A 166 18.77 1.47 -11.36
C ASP A 166 18.70 0.11 -12.08
N ALA A 167 18.34 -0.97 -11.37
CA ALA A 167 18.19 -2.30 -11.96
C ALA A 167 16.89 -2.47 -12.76
N LEU A 168 15.87 -1.64 -12.49
CA LEU A 168 14.62 -1.65 -13.23
C LEU A 168 14.73 -0.83 -14.52
N GLU A 169 15.63 0.17 -14.59
CA GLU A 169 15.82 1.05 -15.76
C GLU A 169 16.00 0.28 -17.07
#